data_AF-A0A0K8R677-F1
#
_entry.id   AF-A0A0K8R677-F1
#
_cell.length_a   1.000
_cell.length_b   1.000
_cell.length_c   1.000
_cell.angle_alpha   90.00
_cell.angle_beta   90.00
_cell.angle_gamma   90.00
#
_symmetry.space_group_name_H-M   'P 1'
#
loop_
_entity.id
_entity.type
_entity.pdbx_description
1 polymer ?
#
loop_
_entity_poly.entity_id
_entity_poly.type
_entity_poly.pdbx_seq_one_letter_code
_entity_poly.pdbx_strand_id
1 'polypeptide(L)'
;MKFRTATYIFLASALILPTEGAEKEMAKLNERDNVCHTADCVKVGIELSRSINRTINPCTDFYDYVCKNWEASNPIPSYVPSYGQLGRVIDQLAVDIKGILDGLSSKEEDQTLEDKIGQAYKSCMQNGSKIEQMSQLINALKKFDIYEWPLEKPTNESNLTHWTNIYRKIRIGADMEFIFTLNVDTYFYNSTARAITLKYPSFVPSQIQIARYKKENDTAAFAYYEFIRKTVSLFSNNISNERVNTIAEGIFNFEVELAKILDFNLEVPGLNISIYDYYNYSYDYYDSQDPTDDAVIESVDVTTKKTRGSRA
;
A
#
# COMPACT_ATOMS: atom_id res chain seq x y z
N MET A 1 49.01 42.21 -5.69
CA MET A 1 47.69 42.42 -5.05
C MET A 1 46.89 41.14 -5.23
N LYS A 2 46.27 40.57 -4.17
CA LYS A 2 45.63 39.23 -4.07
C LYS A 2 46.46 38.06 -3.49
N PHE A 3 47.20 38.31 -2.42
CA PHE A 3 47.54 37.23 -1.46
C PHE A 3 47.37 37.67 0.00
N ARG A 4 47.32 38.99 0.25
CA ARG A 4 47.08 39.57 1.58
C ARG A 4 45.60 39.66 1.97
N THR A 5 44.66 39.62 1.04
CA THR A 5 43.22 39.74 1.34
C THR A 5 42.56 38.42 1.77
N ALA A 6 43.10 37.26 1.38
CA ALA A 6 42.54 35.96 1.75
C ALA A 6 42.82 35.59 3.22
N THR A 7 43.96 36.02 3.76
CA THR A 7 44.37 35.75 5.15
C THR A 7 43.52 36.52 6.18
N TYR A 8 43.02 37.71 5.83
CA TYR A 8 42.17 38.50 6.75
C TYR A 8 40.73 37.97 6.84
N ILE A 9 40.21 37.30 5.79
CA ILE A 9 38.87 36.72 5.82
C ILE A 9 38.84 35.44 6.68
N PHE A 10 39.89 34.62 6.62
CA PHE A 10 40.02 33.43 7.49
C PHE A 10 40.25 33.77 8.96
N LEU A 11 40.91 34.90 9.27
CA LEU A 11 41.08 35.37 10.66
C LEU A 11 39.84 36.06 11.22
N ALA A 12 39.00 36.66 10.37
CA ALA A 12 37.74 37.27 10.79
C ALA A 12 36.62 36.25 11.06
N SER A 13 36.63 35.08 10.39
CA SER A 13 35.65 34.00 10.64
C SER A 13 36.01 33.11 11.84
N ALA A 14 37.28 33.07 12.26
CA ALA A 14 37.71 32.36 13.47
C ALA A 14 37.37 33.11 14.78
N LEU A 15 36.93 34.37 14.70
CA LEU A 15 36.48 35.18 15.85
C LEU A 15 34.96 35.15 16.08
N ILE A 16 34.22 34.37 15.28
CA ILE A 16 32.82 33.99 15.55
C ILE A 16 32.76 32.49 15.88
N LEU A 17 33.74 32.02 16.66
CA LEU A 17 33.54 30.83 17.48
C LEU A 17 32.82 31.28 18.75
N PRO A 18 31.84 30.50 19.26
CA PRO A 18 31.32 30.78 20.59
C PRO A 18 32.51 30.81 21.54
N THR A 19 32.66 31.91 22.26
CA THR A 19 33.74 32.04 23.24
C THR A 19 33.63 30.85 24.20
N GLU A 20 34.75 30.29 24.67
CA GLU A 20 34.74 29.29 25.77
C GLU A 20 33.94 29.79 26.99
N GLY A 21 33.75 31.10 27.11
CA GLY A 21 32.84 31.75 28.06
C GLY A 21 31.35 31.48 27.80
N ALA A 22 30.87 31.47 26.56
CA ALA A 22 29.50 31.14 26.19
C ALA A 22 29.18 29.65 26.38
N GLU A 23 30.10 28.75 26.03
CA GLU A 23 29.97 27.31 26.32
C GLU A 23 29.98 27.05 27.84
N LYS A 24 30.85 27.73 28.60
CA LYS A 24 30.88 27.64 30.08
C LYS A 24 29.67 28.30 30.76
N GLU A 25 29.07 29.35 30.19
CA GLU A 25 27.83 29.94 30.69
C GLU A 25 26.60 29.08 30.40
N MET A 26 26.49 28.49 29.21
CA MET A 26 25.44 27.49 28.93
C MET A 26 25.60 26.24 29.78
N ALA A 27 26.83 25.83 30.10
CA ALA A 27 27.11 24.75 31.04
C ALA A 27 26.80 25.12 32.51
N LYS A 28 26.93 26.39 32.91
CA LYS A 28 26.61 26.88 34.27
C LYS A 28 25.12 27.11 34.52
N LEU A 29 24.33 27.43 33.49
CA LEU A 29 22.86 27.41 33.55
C LEU A 29 22.32 25.97 33.70
N ASN A 30 23.07 24.98 33.20
CA ASN A 30 22.73 23.55 33.14
C ASN A 30 22.72 22.81 34.50
N GLU A 31 23.27 23.37 35.58
CA GLU A 31 23.31 22.70 36.90
C GLU A 31 22.14 23.07 37.83
N ARG A 32 21.39 24.14 37.55
CA ARG A 32 20.30 24.60 38.44
C ARG A 32 18.91 24.19 37.98
N ASP A 33 18.72 24.04 36.68
CA ASP A 33 17.51 23.52 36.09
C ASP A 33 17.88 22.19 35.43
N ASN A 34 17.28 21.08 35.86
CA ASN A 34 17.48 19.73 35.29
C ASN A 34 16.91 19.64 33.85
N VAL A 35 17.26 20.59 32.98
CA VAL A 35 16.70 20.80 31.63
C VAL A 35 17.82 20.60 30.61
N CYS A 36 17.55 19.76 29.61
CA CYS A 36 18.52 19.49 28.55
C CYS A 36 18.54 20.64 27.52
N HIS A 37 19.73 21.19 27.27
CA HIS A 37 19.95 22.27 26.30
C HIS A 37 20.79 21.86 25.07
N THR A 38 20.99 20.57 24.82
CA THR A 38 21.65 20.12 23.58
C THR A 38 20.81 20.46 22.35
N ALA A 39 21.45 20.59 21.19
CA ALA A 39 20.76 20.90 19.93
C ALA A 39 19.62 19.90 19.64
N ASP A 40 19.84 18.61 19.90
CA ASP A 40 18.84 17.56 19.72
C ASP A 40 17.66 17.71 20.69
N CYS A 41 17.94 18.00 21.97
CA CYS A 41 16.89 18.25 22.98
C CYS A 41 16.03 19.46 22.61
N VAL A 42 16.66 20.55 22.17
CA VAL A 42 15.94 21.76 21.74
C VAL A 42 15.08 21.46 20.50
N LYS A 43 15.62 20.74 19.51
CA LYS A 43 14.88 20.36 18.30
C LYS A 43 13.64 19.53 18.63
N VAL A 44 13.81 18.44 19.38
CA VAL A 44 12.70 17.55 19.75
C VAL A 44 11.71 18.27 20.65
N GLY A 45 12.18 19.09 21.61
CA GLY A 45 11.32 19.88 22.48
C GLY A 45 10.43 20.87 21.71
N ILE A 46 10.97 21.53 20.69
CA ILE A 46 10.20 22.42 19.80
C ILE A 46 9.18 21.62 18.98
N GLU A 47 9.58 20.50 18.38
CA GLU A 47 8.68 19.65 17.60
C GLU A 47 7.51 19.14 18.44
N LEU A 48 7.78 18.59 19.63
CA LEU A 48 6.75 18.15 20.56
C LEU A 48 5.84 19.29 20.99
N SER A 49 6.40 20.45 21.34
CA SER A 49 5.60 21.60 21.77
C SER A 49 4.66 22.13 20.69
N ARG A 50 4.96 21.92 19.41
CA ARG A 50 4.07 22.29 18.29
C ARG A 50 2.92 21.30 18.12
N SER A 51 3.14 20.03 18.41
CA SER A 51 2.13 18.97 18.31
C SER A 51 1.10 19.02 19.46
N ILE A 52 1.53 19.45 20.66
CA ILE A 52 0.67 19.49 21.84
C ILE A 52 -0.42 20.55 21.71
N ASN A 53 -1.67 20.13 21.92
CA ASN A 53 -2.83 21.00 22.07
C ASN A 53 -3.21 21.18 23.55
N ARG A 54 -2.79 22.30 24.14
CA ARG A 54 -3.02 22.62 25.57
C ARG A 54 -4.45 22.98 25.92
N THR A 55 -5.37 23.09 24.96
CA THR A 55 -6.79 23.34 25.25
C THR A 55 -7.53 22.07 25.64
N ILE A 56 -6.92 20.90 25.45
CA ILE A 56 -7.50 19.58 25.70
C ILE A 56 -6.95 19.04 27.02
N ASN A 57 -7.78 18.37 27.82
CA ASN A 57 -7.33 17.76 29.06
C ASN A 57 -6.67 16.39 28.74
N PRO A 58 -5.38 16.19 29.05
CA PRO A 58 -4.69 14.93 28.76
C PRO A 58 -5.28 13.72 29.52
N CYS A 59 -6.00 13.94 30.63
CA CYS A 59 -6.66 12.88 31.38
C CYS A 59 -7.97 12.42 30.72
N THR A 60 -8.53 13.20 29.79
CA THR A 60 -9.77 12.87 29.08
C THR A 60 -9.50 12.39 27.66
N ASP A 61 -8.58 13.05 26.96
CA ASP A 61 -8.16 12.67 25.62
C ASP A 61 -6.66 12.97 25.44
N PHE A 62 -5.84 11.96 25.75
CA PHE A 62 -4.40 12.09 25.62
C PHE A 62 -3.97 12.18 24.15
N TYR A 63 -4.70 11.54 23.23
CA TYR A 63 -4.36 11.52 21.82
C TYR A 63 -4.49 12.92 21.21
N ASP A 64 -5.66 13.56 21.33
CA ASP A 64 -5.83 14.91 20.80
C ASP A 64 -4.99 15.93 21.56
N TYR A 65 -4.71 15.71 22.85
CA TYR A 65 -3.76 16.53 23.59
C TYR A 65 -2.35 16.51 22.97
N VAL A 66 -1.85 15.37 22.50
CA VAL A 66 -0.49 15.27 21.95
C VAL A 66 -0.39 15.37 20.43
N CYS A 67 -1.44 15.01 19.68
CA CYS A 67 -1.40 14.82 18.24
C CYS A 67 -2.22 15.84 17.45
N LYS A 68 -3.25 16.47 18.02
CA LYS A 68 -4.24 17.22 17.23
C LYS A 68 -3.64 18.35 16.40
N ASN A 69 -2.68 19.09 16.96
CA ASN A 69 -2.03 20.16 16.20
C ASN A 69 -1.05 19.62 15.16
N TRP A 70 -0.48 18.43 15.39
CA TRP A 70 0.36 17.76 14.41
C TRP A 70 -0.47 17.34 13.18
N GLU A 71 -1.62 16.71 13.38
CA GLU A 71 -2.54 16.32 12.29
C GLU A 71 -2.96 17.53 11.46
N ALA A 72 -3.37 18.61 12.12
CA ALA A 72 -3.78 19.85 11.45
C ALA A 72 -2.66 20.47 10.59
N SER A 73 -1.39 20.23 10.94
CA SER A 73 -0.23 20.75 10.20
C SER A 73 0.40 19.73 9.22
N ASN A 74 -0.06 18.48 9.22
CA ASN A 74 0.48 17.38 8.41
C ASN A 74 -0.68 16.62 7.74
N PRO A 75 -1.36 17.24 6.74
CA PRO A 75 -2.44 16.56 6.02
C PRO A 75 -1.93 15.31 5.30
N ILE A 76 -2.80 14.31 5.17
CA ILE A 76 -2.48 13.04 4.49
C ILE A 76 -2.16 13.34 3.01
N PRO A 77 -0.96 13.02 2.53
CA PRO A 77 -0.62 13.18 1.13
C PRO A 77 -1.49 12.30 0.22
N SER A 78 -1.80 12.77 -0.99
CA SER A 78 -2.72 12.08 -1.91
C SER A 78 -2.25 10.69 -2.40
N TYR A 79 -0.98 10.34 -2.19
CA TYR A 79 -0.40 9.06 -2.60
C TYR A 79 -0.46 7.97 -1.51
N VAL A 80 -0.92 8.30 -0.30
CA VAL A 80 -1.07 7.35 0.81
C VAL A 80 -2.47 7.45 1.42
N PRO A 81 -3.02 6.34 1.95
CA PRO A 81 -4.31 6.36 2.63
C PRO A 81 -4.22 6.89 4.07
N SER A 82 -3.02 6.91 4.67
CA SER A 82 -2.79 7.38 6.03
C SER A 82 -1.40 7.99 6.16
N TYR A 83 -1.23 8.91 7.11
CA TYR A 83 0.04 9.59 7.32
C TYR A 83 0.30 9.86 8.80
N GLY A 84 1.54 9.64 9.22
CA GLY A 84 1.96 9.66 10.61
C GLY A 84 3.45 9.94 10.72
N GLN A 85 4.01 9.86 11.93
CA GLN A 85 5.46 10.01 12.14
C GLN A 85 6.27 8.97 11.35
N LEU A 86 5.79 7.73 11.26
CA LEU A 86 6.45 6.71 10.44
C LEU A 86 6.43 7.06 8.95
N GLY A 87 5.33 7.63 8.45
CA GLY A 87 5.24 8.13 7.08
C GLY A 87 6.32 9.18 6.77
N ARG A 88 6.53 10.14 7.67
CA ARG A 88 7.61 11.14 7.55
C ARG A 88 9.00 10.50 7.45
N VAL A 89 9.25 9.46 8.24
CA VAL A 89 10.53 8.73 8.21
C VAL A 89 10.68 7.96 6.89
N ILE A 90 9.61 7.30 6.42
CA ILE A 90 9.61 6.58 5.14
C ILE A 90 9.85 7.55 3.97
N ASP A 91 9.22 8.73 3.98
CA ASP A 91 9.42 9.74 2.94
C ASP A 91 10.86 10.25 2.92
N GLN A 92 11.43 10.59 4.08
CA GLN A 92 12.82 11.00 4.16
C GLN A 92 13.78 9.89 3.71
N LEU A 93 13.50 8.65 4.13
CA LEU A 93 14.28 7.48 3.71
C LEU A 93 14.21 7.29 2.20
N ALA A 94 13.04 7.47 1.57
CA ALA A 94 12.88 7.38 0.13
C ALA A 94 13.70 8.44 -0.60
N VAL A 95 13.77 9.67 -0.07
CA VAL A 95 14.63 10.75 -0.61
C VAL A 95 16.11 10.37 -0.52
N ASP A 96 16.54 9.86 0.63
CA ASP A 96 17.94 9.48 0.85
C ASP A 96 18.35 8.29 -0.05
N ILE A 97 17.50 7.25 -0.11
CA ILE A 97 17.70 6.09 -1.00
C ILE A 97 17.76 6.56 -2.46
N LYS A 98 16.84 7.44 -2.88
CA LYS A 98 16.87 8.01 -4.23
C LYS A 98 18.22 8.70 -4.52
N GLY A 99 18.73 9.52 -3.60
CA GLY A 99 20.02 10.17 -3.75
C GLY A 99 21.19 9.19 -3.92
N ILE A 100 21.16 8.06 -3.19
CA ILE A 100 22.15 6.98 -3.34
C ILE A 100 22.01 6.30 -4.71
N LEU A 101 20.79 5.91 -5.08
CA LEU A 101 20.51 5.17 -6.31
C LEU A 101 20.80 6.00 -7.58
N ASP A 102 20.52 7.31 -7.55
CA ASP A 102 20.84 8.25 -8.62
C ASP A 102 22.36 8.32 -8.89
N GLY A 103 23.18 8.11 -7.86
CA GLY A 103 24.65 8.10 -7.96
C GLY A 103 25.25 6.78 -8.45
N LEU A 104 24.46 5.71 -8.59
CA LEU A 104 24.99 4.40 -8.97
C LEU A 104 25.36 4.32 -10.46
N SER A 105 26.50 3.68 -10.72
CA SER A 105 26.90 3.27 -12.05
C SER A 105 25.92 2.23 -12.61
N SER A 106 25.85 2.14 -13.93
CA SER A 106 25.12 1.08 -14.64
C SER A 106 25.98 0.62 -15.82
N LYS A 107 26.89 -0.31 -15.55
CA LYS A 107 27.66 -0.99 -16.58
C LYS A 107 26.87 -2.15 -17.18
N GLU A 108 27.13 -2.49 -18.44
CA GLU A 108 26.50 -3.64 -19.11
C GLU A 108 27.34 -4.93 -18.99
N GLU A 109 28.66 -4.80 -18.91
CA GLU A 109 29.61 -5.92 -18.79
C GLU A 109 30.33 -5.90 -17.44
N ASP A 110 30.76 -7.08 -16.95
CA ASP A 110 31.47 -7.28 -15.67
C ASP A 110 30.82 -6.56 -14.47
N GLN A 111 29.49 -6.64 -14.41
CA GLN A 111 28.66 -5.91 -13.45
C GLN A 111 28.93 -6.32 -12.00
N THR A 112 29.14 -5.33 -11.13
CA THR A 112 29.08 -5.54 -9.67
C THR A 112 27.62 -5.63 -9.19
N LEU A 113 27.43 -5.90 -7.90
CA LEU A 113 26.09 -5.84 -7.29
C LEU A 113 25.49 -4.44 -7.41
N GLU A 114 26.31 -3.41 -7.17
CA GLU A 114 25.93 -2.00 -7.28
C GLU A 114 25.51 -1.63 -8.71
N ASP A 115 26.22 -2.12 -9.72
CA ASP A 115 25.85 -1.90 -11.13
C ASP A 115 24.47 -2.51 -11.45
N LYS A 116 24.16 -3.70 -10.92
CA LYS A 116 22.85 -4.34 -11.10
C LYS A 116 21.72 -3.58 -10.41
N ILE A 117 21.97 -3.09 -9.19
CA ILE A 117 21.00 -2.25 -8.45
C ILE A 117 20.75 -0.95 -9.22
N GLY A 118 21.81 -0.29 -9.68
CA GLY A 118 21.73 0.93 -10.48
C GLY A 118 20.98 0.72 -11.80
N GLN A 119 21.24 -0.40 -12.49
CA GLN A 119 20.53 -0.73 -13.74
C GLN A 119 19.04 -1.00 -13.50
N ALA A 120 18.68 -1.75 -12.45
CA ALA A 120 17.29 -2.01 -12.09
C ALA A 120 16.54 -0.71 -11.74
N TYR A 121 17.16 0.16 -10.94
CA TYR A 121 16.62 1.47 -10.60
C TYR A 121 16.36 2.32 -11.86
N LYS A 122 17.38 2.48 -12.72
CA LYS A 122 17.25 3.28 -13.96
C LYS A 122 16.21 2.70 -14.91
N SER A 123 16.10 1.37 -15.02
CA SER A 123 15.06 0.73 -15.81
C SER A 123 13.65 1.03 -15.30
N CYS A 124 13.47 1.14 -13.98
CA CYS A 124 12.19 1.51 -13.37
C CYS A 124 11.84 2.99 -13.57
N MET A 125 12.83 3.87 -13.51
CA MET A 125 12.64 5.32 -13.67
C MET A 125 12.46 5.77 -15.13
N GLN A 126 12.78 4.92 -16.10
CA GLN A 126 12.60 5.23 -17.52
C GLN A 126 11.12 5.17 -17.92
N ASN A 127 10.63 6.26 -18.52
CA ASN A 127 9.29 6.32 -19.09
C ASN A 127 9.32 5.84 -20.55
N GLY A 128 8.80 4.63 -20.79
CA GLY A 128 8.51 4.11 -22.12
C GLY A 128 7.14 4.57 -22.64
N SER A 129 6.89 4.42 -23.94
CA SER A 129 5.53 4.62 -24.48
C SER A 129 4.59 3.53 -23.97
N LYS A 130 3.29 3.82 -23.82
CA LYS A 130 2.29 2.81 -23.39
C LYS A 130 2.29 1.57 -24.28
N ILE A 131 2.51 1.75 -25.59
CA ILE A 131 2.54 0.68 -26.58
C ILE A 131 3.75 -0.23 -26.35
N GLU A 132 4.91 0.36 -26.09
CA GLU A 132 6.14 -0.38 -25.80
C GLU A 132 6.02 -1.17 -24.50
N GLN A 133 5.54 -0.54 -23.43
CA GLN A 133 5.31 -1.20 -22.13
C GLN A 133 4.36 -2.38 -22.25
N MET A 134 3.25 -2.20 -22.98
CA MET A 134 2.30 -3.28 -23.25
C MET A 134 2.95 -4.44 -24.03
N SER A 135 3.76 -4.11 -25.04
CA SER A 135 4.47 -5.12 -25.83
C SER A 135 5.48 -5.90 -25.00
N GLN A 136 6.21 -5.23 -24.09
CA GLN A 136 7.14 -5.86 -23.16
C GLN A 136 6.40 -6.79 -22.18
N LEU A 137 5.26 -6.35 -21.64
CA LEU A 137 4.42 -7.17 -20.75
C LEU A 137 3.94 -8.44 -21.46
N ILE A 138 3.39 -8.33 -22.67
CA ILE A 138 2.96 -9.49 -23.47
C ILE A 138 4.13 -10.44 -23.74
N ASN A 139 5.32 -9.92 -24.05
CA ASN A 139 6.51 -10.75 -24.26
C ASN A 139 6.99 -11.43 -22.97
N ALA A 140 6.83 -10.80 -21.81
CA ALA A 140 7.10 -11.42 -20.52
C ALA A 140 6.11 -12.57 -20.24
N LEU A 141 4.81 -12.36 -20.48
CA LEU A 141 3.76 -13.36 -20.30
C LEU A 141 3.97 -14.61 -21.19
N LYS A 142 4.43 -14.42 -22.43
CA LYS A 142 4.76 -15.53 -23.34
C LYS A 142 5.82 -16.49 -22.78
N LYS A 143 6.74 -16.02 -21.93
CA LYS A 143 7.75 -16.89 -21.27
C LYS A 143 7.09 -17.92 -20.33
N PHE A 144 5.86 -17.66 -19.90
CA PHE A 144 5.07 -18.51 -19.01
C PHE A 144 3.93 -19.24 -19.75
N ASP A 145 3.99 -19.34 -21.07
CA ASP A 145 2.95 -19.88 -21.96
C ASP A 145 1.62 -19.11 -21.94
N ILE A 146 1.63 -17.85 -21.50
CA ILE A 146 0.47 -16.96 -21.58
C ILE A 146 0.64 -16.12 -22.85
N TYR A 147 0.17 -16.66 -23.96
CA TYR A 147 0.32 -16.02 -25.28
C TYR A 147 -0.69 -14.89 -25.49
N GLU A 148 -1.86 -15.01 -24.87
CA GLU A 148 -2.97 -14.06 -24.91
C GLU A 148 -3.64 -14.03 -23.52
N TRP A 149 -4.28 -12.93 -23.17
CA TRP A 149 -5.10 -12.83 -21.97
C TRP A 149 -6.36 -12.01 -22.26
N PRO A 150 -7.55 -12.47 -21.84
CA PRO A 150 -7.84 -13.75 -21.21
C PRO A 150 -7.60 -14.95 -22.15
N LEU A 151 -7.19 -16.10 -21.59
CA LEU A 151 -7.04 -17.33 -22.37
C LEU A 151 -8.43 -17.92 -22.64
N GLU A 152 -8.92 -17.75 -23.86
CA GLU A 152 -10.16 -18.38 -24.28
C GLU A 152 -9.93 -19.82 -24.77
N LYS A 153 -10.95 -20.68 -24.67
CA LYS A 153 -10.85 -22.07 -25.13
C LYS A 153 -10.55 -22.07 -26.65
N PRO A 154 -9.42 -22.61 -27.11
CA PRO A 154 -9.12 -22.68 -28.53
C PRO A 154 -10.07 -23.67 -29.21
N THR A 155 -10.31 -23.48 -30.51
CA THR A 155 -11.11 -24.38 -31.35
C THR A 155 -10.49 -25.77 -31.48
N ASN A 156 -9.18 -25.93 -31.25
CA ASN A 156 -8.46 -27.20 -31.23
C ASN A 156 -7.90 -27.49 -29.83
N GLU A 157 -8.39 -28.56 -29.19
CA GLU A 157 -8.00 -28.94 -27.81
C GLU A 157 -6.54 -29.40 -27.68
N SER A 158 -5.88 -29.80 -28.77
CA SER A 158 -4.50 -30.33 -28.75
C SER A 158 -3.44 -29.32 -28.31
N ASN A 159 -3.75 -28.01 -28.31
CA ASN A 159 -2.81 -26.94 -28.00
C ASN A 159 -3.10 -26.26 -26.64
N LEU A 160 -4.03 -26.80 -25.83
CA LEU A 160 -4.38 -26.18 -24.57
C LEU A 160 -3.34 -26.48 -23.49
N THR A 161 -2.55 -25.46 -23.11
CA THR A 161 -1.70 -25.54 -21.93
C THR A 161 -2.58 -25.66 -20.68
N HIS A 162 -2.50 -26.80 -19.98
CA HIS A 162 -3.22 -26.98 -18.72
C HIS A 162 -2.77 -25.92 -17.69
N TRP A 163 -3.70 -25.31 -16.97
CA TRP A 163 -3.42 -24.18 -16.05
C TRP A 163 -2.34 -24.50 -15.02
N THR A 164 -2.20 -25.75 -14.61
CA THR A 164 -1.15 -26.21 -13.68
C THR A 164 0.26 -26.02 -14.24
N ASN A 165 0.44 -26.12 -15.57
CA ASN A 165 1.73 -25.85 -16.21
C ASN A 165 2.06 -24.36 -16.19
N ILE A 166 1.06 -23.51 -16.45
CA ILE A 166 1.18 -22.04 -16.36
C ILE A 166 1.53 -21.66 -14.91
N TYR A 167 0.76 -22.17 -13.95
CA TYR A 167 0.98 -21.93 -12.51
C TYR A 167 2.40 -22.34 -12.10
N ARG A 168 2.83 -23.55 -12.45
CA ARG A 168 4.19 -24.04 -12.15
C ARG A 168 5.27 -23.12 -12.73
N LYS A 169 5.13 -22.70 -14.00
CA LYS A 169 6.12 -21.83 -14.66
C LYS A 169 6.18 -20.45 -14.02
N ILE A 170 5.03 -19.82 -13.75
CA ILE A 170 4.98 -18.47 -13.18
C ILE A 170 5.43 -18.47 -11.72
N ARG A 171 5.08 -19.50 -10.94
CA ARG A 171 5.49 -19.65 -9.55
C ARG A 171 7.02 -19.77 -9.43
N ILE A 172 7.66 -20.54 -10.32
CA ILE A 172 9.12 -20.76 -10.28
C ILE A 172 9.87 -19.58 -10.90
N GLY A 173 9.39 -19.05 -12.03
CA GLY A 173 10.14 -18.07 -12.82
C GLY A 173 9.83 -16.61 -12.50
N ALA A 174 8.73 -16.31 -11.82
CA ALA A 174 8.33 -14.95 -11.47
C ALA A 174 7.77 -14.78 -10.05
N ASP A 175 7.77 -15.85 -9.23
CA ASP A 175 7.26 -15.83 -7.85
C ASP A 175 5.81 -15.33 -7.77
N MET A 176 5.00 -15.55 -8.81
CA MET A 176 3.58 -15.19 -8.83
C MET A 176 2.69 -16.37 -8.47
N GLU A 177 1.52 -16.05 -7.93
CA GLU A 177 0.56 -17.02 -7.43
C GLU A 177 -0.88 -16.59 -7.74
N PHE A 178 -1.73 -17.58 -8.00
CA PHE A 178 -3.17 -17.42 -8.26
C PHE A 178 -3.91 -18.68 -7.80
N ILE A 179 -5.16 -18.56 -7.33
CA ILE A 179 -5.98 -19.64 -6.73
C ILE A 179 -5.49 -20.12 -5.36
N PHE A 180 -4.19 -20.35 -5.17
CA PHE A 180 -3.57 -20.67 -3.88
C PHE A 180 -2.07 -20.30 -3.90
N THR A 181 -1.49 -20.23 -2.72
CA THR A 181 -0.09 -19.88 -2.48
C THR A 181 0.67 -21.12 -2.03
N LEU A 182 1.78 -21.44 -2.71
CA LEU A 182 2.71 -22.51 -2.33
C LEU A 182 4.04 -21.89 -1.91
N ASN A 183 4.45 -22.10 -0.66
CA ASN A 183 5.71 -21.56 -0.13
C ASN A 183 6.54 -22.63 0.56
N VAL A 184 7.83 -22.33 0.76
CA VAL A 184 8.73 -23.11 1.61
C VAL A 184 9.00 -22.31 2.87
N ASP A 185 8.19 -22.57 3.89
CA ASP A 185 8.26 -21.85 5.16
C ASP A 185 9.06 -22.65 6.20
N THR A 186 9.41 -22.00 7.31
CA THR A 186 9.93 -22.68 8.50
C THR A 186 8.89 -23.68 9.01
N TYR A 187 9.30 -24.92 9.31
CA TYR A 187 8.37 -25.90 9.87
C TYR A 187 8.04 -25.53 11.31
N PHE A 188 6.75 -25.35 11.61
CA PHE A 188 6.29 -24.82 12.90
C PHE A 188 6.78 -25.63 14.12
N TYR A 189 6.83 -26.96 13.99
CA TYR A 189 7.27 -27.85 15.07
C TYR A 189 8.78 -28.05 15.13
N ASN A 190 9.53 -27.61 14.11
CA ASN A 190 10.99 -27.67 14.09
C ASN A 190 11.56 -26.53 13.23
N SER A 191 12.07 -25.50 13.88
CA SER A 191 12.60 -24.31 13.22
C SER A 191 13.88 -24.54 12.41
N THR A 192 14.55 -25.68 12.57
CA THR A 192 15.69 -26.08 11.72
C THR A 192 15.26 -26.77 10.43
N ALA A 193 13.98 -27.13 10.30
CA ALA A 193 13.42 -27.78 9.12
C ALA A 193 12.57 -26.80 8.29
N ARG A 194 12.42 -27.13 7.01
CA ARG A 194 11.54 -26.43 6.06
C ARG A 194 10.35 -27.32 5.73
N ALA A 195 9.19 -26.71 5.50
CA ALA A 195 7.98 -27.40 5.07
C ALA A 195 7.35 -26.67 3.88
N ILE A 196 6.74 -27.43 2.98
CA ILE A 196 5.89 -26.86 1.94
C ILE A 196 4.57 -26.46 2.59
N THR A 197 4.19 -25.20 2.45
CA THR A 197 2.91 -24.68 2.95
C THR A 197 1.99 -24.37 1.78
N LEU A 198 0.71 -24.71 1.95
CA LEU A 198 -0.37 -24.36 1.04
C LEU A 198 -1.29 -23.38 1.77
N LYS A 199 -1.43 -22.17 1.23
CA LYS A 199 -2.31 -21.13 1.79
C LYS A 199 -3.38 -20.74 0.76
N TYR A 200 -4.51 -20.27 1.27
CA TYR A 200 -5.54 -19.65 0.45
C TYR A 200 -5.00 -18.38 -0.24
N PRO A 201 -5.58 -17.94 -1.37
CA PRO A 201 -5.07 -16.79 -2.10
C PRO A 201 -5.40 -15.49 -1.35
N SER A 202 -4.59 -14.47 -1.59
CA SER A 202 -4.94 -13.11 -1.18
C SER A 202 -6.04 -12.56 -2.08
N PHE A 203 -6.95 -11.78 -1.50
CA PHE A 203 -8.03 -11.11 -2.22
C PHE A 203 -7.84 -9.59 -2.18
N VAL A 204 -8.14 -8.93 -3.30
CA VAL A 204 -8.22 -7.47 -3.36
C VAL A 204 -9.49 -7.11 -4.16
N PRO A 205 -10.51 -6.45 -3.55
CA PRO A 205 -10.62 -6.05 -2.14
C PRO A 205 -10.71 -7.24 -1.21
N SER A 206 -10.90 -7.02 0.10
CA SER A 206 -10.87 -8.11 1.08
C SER A 206 -11.86 -9.24 0.72
N GLN A 207 -11.53 -10.45 1.16
CA GLN A 207 -12.35 -11.65 0.90
C GLN A 207 -13.83 -11.43 1.24
N ILE A 208 -14.11 -10.73 2.35
CA ILE A 208 -15.47 -10.45 2.83
C ILE A 208 -16.21 -9.55 1.84
N GLN A 209 -15.56 -8.47 1.40
CA GLN A 209 -16.13 -7.51 0.45
C GLN A 209 -16.46 -8.20 -0.88
N ILE A 210 -15.57 -9.06 -1.37
CA ILE A 210 -15.82 -9.85 -2.58
C ILE A 210 -16.97 -10.85 -2.34
N ALA A 211 -16.94 -11.63 -1.26
CA ALA A 211 -17.96 -12.64 -0.97
C ALA A 211 -19.37 -12.05 -0.80
N ARG A 212 -19.47 -10.83 -0.25
CA ARG A 212 -20.74 -10.16 0.10
C ARG A 212 -21.12 -9.02 -0.83
N TYR A 213 -20.41 -8.82 -1.94
CA TYR A 213 -20.56 -7.63 -2.81
C TYR A 213 -22.00 -7.29 -3.20
N LYS A 214 -22.86 -8.28 -3.49
CA LYS A 214 -24.28 -8.06 -3.85
C LYS A 214 -25.16 -7.65 -2.69
N LYS A 215 -24.82 -8.07 -1.47
CA LYS A 215 -25.61 -7.80 -0.26
C LYS A 215 -25.37 -6.38 0.23
N GLU A 216 -24.13 -5.92 0.12
CA GLU A 216 -23.67 -4.68 0.73
C GLU A 216 -23.48 -3.53 -0.28
N ASN A 217 -23.65 -3.81 -1.58
CA ASN A 217 -23.38 -2.85 -2.66
C ASN A 217 -21.99 -2.19 -2.51
N ASP A 218 -21.00 -3.03 -2.20
CA ASP A 218 -19.65 -2.60 -1.84
C ASP A 218 -18.96 -1.89 -3.01
N THR A 219 -18.54 -0.64 -2.78
CA THR A 219 -17.96 0.22 -3.81
C THR A 219 -16.57 -0.22 -4.26
N ALA A 220 -15.78 -0.84 -3.36
CA ALA A 220 -14.46 -1.35 -3.68
C ALA A 220 -14.56 -2.61 -4.56
N ALA A 221 -15.51 -3.51 -4.26
CA ALA A 221 -15.79 -4.69 -5.07
C ALA A 221 -16.27 -4.29 -6.47
N PHE A 222 -17.13 -3.28 -6.58
CA PHE A 222 -17.53 -2.73 -7.87
C PHE A 222 -16.36 -2.09 -8.64
N ALA A 223 -15.51 -1.30 -7.96
CA ALA A 223 -14.34 -0.70 -8.58
C ALA A 223 -13.34 -1.75 -9.09
N TYR A 224 -13.19 -2.86 -8.36
CA TYR A 224 -12.37 -3.99 -8.77
C TYR A 224 -12.94 -4.74 -9.98
N TYR A 225 -14.26 -4.97 -10.02
CA TYR A 225 -14.93 -5.47 -11.22
C TYR A 225 -14.67 -4.57 -12.44
N GLU A 226 -14.81 -3.25 -12.28
CA GLU A 226 -14.51 -2.29 -13.35
C GLU A 226 -13.04 -2.29 -13.76
N PHE A 227 -12.12 -2.53 -12.83
CA PHE A 227 -10.69 -2.71 -13.11
C PHE A 227 -10.45 -3.97 -13.95
N ILE A 228 -11.05 -5.10 -13.61
CA ILE A 228 -10.99 -6.34 -14.42
C ILE A 228 -11.50 -6.05 -15.83
N ARG A 229 -12.68 -5.42 -15.95
CA ARG A 229 -13.31 -5.08 -17.23
C ARG A 229 -12.42 -4.21 -18.12
N LYS A 230 -11.83 -3.16 -17.55
CA LYS A 230 -10.88 -2.28 -18.27
C LYS A 230 -9.60 -3.02 -18.66
N THR A 231 -9.12 -3.93 -17.82
CA THR A 231 -7.93 -4.74 -18.11
C THR A 231 -8.20 -5.71 -19.26
N VAL A 232 -9.36 -6.41 -19.25
CA VAL A 232 -9.77 -7.27 -20.37
C VAL A 232 -9.84 -6.48 -21.67
N SER A 233 -10.47 -5.29 -21.64
CA SER A 233 -10.53 -4.41 -22.81
C SER A 233 -9.15 -3.94 -23.30
N LEU A 234 -8.16 -3.83 -22.42
CA LEU A 234 -6.81 -3.37 -22.76
C LEU A 234 -5.99 -4.47 -23.44
N PHE A 235 -6.15 -5.72 -23.00
CA PHE A 235 -5.43 -6.86 -23.58
C PHE A 235 -6.10 -7.42 -24.84
N SER A 236 -7.43 -7.42 -24.89
CA SER A 236 -8.19 -7.96 -26.00
C SER A 236 -8.53 -6.86 -27.01
N ASN A 237 -7.59 -6.56 -27.92
CA ASN A 237 -7.87 -5.66 -29.04
C ASN A 237 -9.03 -6.23 -29.89
N ASN A 238 -10.03 -5.40 -30.21
CA ASN A 238 -11.14 -5.70 -31.13
C ASN A 238 -12.20 -6.73 -30.66
N ILE A 239 -12.39 -6.94 -29.36
CA ILE A 239 -13.58 -7.66 -28.87
C ILE A 239 -14.72 -6.71 -28.54
N SER A 240 -15.98 -7.17 -28.67
CA SER A 240 -17.15 -6.34 -28.37
C SER A 240 -17.23 -6.03 -26.87
N ASN A 241 -17.81 -4.89 -26.51
CA ASN A 241 -18.07 -4.54 -25.11
C ASN A 241 -18.89 -5.62 -24.38
N GLU A 242 -19.82 -6.26 -25.08
CA GLU A 242 -20.59 -7.38 -24.54
C GLU A 242 -19.68 -8.56 -24.17
N ARG A 243 -18.73 -8.92 -25.05
CA ARG A 243 -17.76 -9.99 -24.77
C ARG A 243 -16.84 -9.63 -23.60
N VAL A 244 -16.35 -8.38 -23.54
CA VAL A 244 -15.56 -7.86 -22.41
C VAL A 244 -16.31 -8.07 -21.10
N ASN A 245 -17.58 -7.67 -21.05
CA ASN A 245 -18.41 -7.80 -19.85
C ASN A 245 -18.59 -9.27 -19.46
N THR A 246 -18.90 -10.16 -20.41
CA THR A 246 -19.04 -11.60 -20.14
C THR A 246 -17.78 -12.19 -19.51
N ILE A 247 -16.60 -11.83 -20.02
CA ILE A 247 -15.34 -12.36 -19.49
C ILE A 247 -15.05 -11.77 -18.11
N ALA A 248 -15.21 -10.46 -17.94
CA ALA A 248 -14.99 -9.79 -16.66
C ALA A 248 -15.92 -10.33 -15.56
N GLU A 249 -17.20 -10.55 -15.88
CA GLU A 249 -18.16 -11.20 -14.99
C GLU A 249 -17.75 -12.63 -14.66
N GLY A 250 -17.24 -13.39 -15.64
CA GLY A 250 -16.74 -14.75 -15.42
C GLY A 250 -15.57 -14.79 -14.42
N ILE A 251 -14.59 -13.89 -14.60
CA ILE A 251 -13.42 -13.78 -13.70
C ILE A 251 -13.88 -13.36 -12.30
N PHE A 252 -14.67 -12.29 -12.21
CA PHE A 252 -15.11 -11.76 -10.92
C PHE A 252 -16.00 -12.77 -10.16
N ASN A 253 -16.94 -13.44 -10.84
CA ASN A 253 -17.77 -14.47 -10.22
C ASN A 253 -16.97 -15.68 -9.75
N PHE A 254 -15.92 -16.07 -10.49
CA PHE A 254 -15.01 -17.12 -10.03
C PHE A 254 -14.34 -16.74 -8.71
N GLU A 255 -13.84 -15.51 -8.59
CA GLU A 255 -13.26 -15.01 -7.34
C GLU A 255 -14.28 -14.90 -6.20
N VAL A 256 -15.54 -14.52 -6.51
CA VAL A 256 -16.64 -14.50 -5.54
C VAL A 256 -16.92 -15.88 -4.98
N GLU A 257 -17.03 -16.90 -5.83
CA GLU A 257 -17.27 -18.26 -5.37
C GLU A 257 -16.06 -18.81 -4.59
N LEU A 258 -14.84 -18.49 -5.02
CA LEU A 258 -13.62 -18.84 -4.27
C LEU A 258 -13.59 -18.17 -2.90
N ALA A 259 -13.92 -16.88 -2.81
CA ALA A 259 -13.99 -16.13 -1.56
C ALA A 259 -15.02 -16.72 -0.59
N LYS A 260 -16.20 -17.12 -1.09
CA LYS A 260 -17.26 -17.76 -0.29
C LYS A 260 -16.86 -19.14 0.24
N ILE A 261 -16.18 -19.96 -0.56
CA ILE A 261 -15.71 -21.28 -0.10
C ILE A 261 -14.75 -21.15 1.08
N LEU A 262 -13.95 -20.08 1.07
CA LEU A 262 -12.97 -19.78 2.09
C LEU A 262 -13.55 -18.96 3.25
N ASP A 263 -14.83 -18.54 3.17
CA ASP A 263 -15.54 -17.77 4.19
C ASP A 263 -15.89 -18.72 5.34
N PHE A 264 -14.89 -19.11 6.11
CA PHE A 264 -15.04 -20.00 7.26
C PHE A 264 -15.81 -19.26 8.38
N ASN A 265 -17.12 -19.48 8.43
CA ASN A 265 -17.90 -19.31 9.66
C ASN A 265 -17.41 -20.33 10.69
N LEU A 266 -16.34 -20.01 11.43
CA LEU A 266 -16.04 -20.67 12.69
C LEU A 266 -17.12 -20.24 13.70
N GLU A 267 -18.26 -20.92 13.69
CA GLU A 267 -19.17 -20.93 14.83
C GLU A 267 -18.50 -21.75 15.94
N VAL A 268 -17.74 -21.08 16.81
CA VAL A 268 -17.18 -21.73 18.00
C VAL A 268 -18.34 -21.95 18.98
N PRO A 269 -18.73 -23.20 19.33
CA PRO A 269 -19.86 -23.44 20.22
C PRO A 269 -19.59 -22.80 21.59
N GLY A 270 -20.41 -21.82 21.97
CA GLY A 270 -20.30 -21.12 23.26
C GLY A 270 -19.55 -19.78 23.24
N LEU A 271 -19.04 -19.33 22.08
CA LEU A 271 -18.57 -17.96 21.88
C LEU A 271 -19.43 -17.33 20.79
N ASN A 272 -20.32 -16.40 21.17
CA ASN A 272 -21.06 -15.55 20.22
C ASN A 272 -20.15 -14.43 19.71
N ILE A 273 -18.94 -14.79 19.27
CA ILE A 273 -17.98 -13.92 18.63
C ILE A 273 -17.85 -14.50 17.23
N SER A 274 -18.41 -13.81 16.25
CA SER A 274 -18.08 -14.16 14.87
C SER A 274 -16.64 -13.68 14.64
N ILE A 275 -15.83 -14.39 13.86
CA ILE A 275 -14.50 -13.88 13.46
C ILE A 275 -14.61 -12.48 12.82
N TYR A 276 -15.78 -12.14 12.28
CA TYR A 276 -16.08 -10.82 11.71
C TYR A 276 -16.13 -9.71 12.76
N ASP A 277 -16.53 -9.99 14.02
CA ASP A 277 -16.51 -8.99 15.09
C ASP A 277 -15.07 -8.63 15.48
N TYR A 278 -14.13 -9.57 15.32
CA TYR A 278 -12.71 -9.35 15.60
C TYR A 278 -12.01 -8.54 14.49
N TYR A 279 -12.37 -8.76 13.21
CA TYR A 279 -11.79 -8.01 12.10
C TYR A 279 -12.35 -6.59 11.95
N ASN A 280 -13.65 -6.36 12.23
CA ASN A 280 -14.19 -5.00 12.30
C ASN A 280 -13.52 -4.18 13.42
N TYR A 281 -13.22 -4.79 14.57
CA TYR A 281 -12.46 -4.14 15.64
C TYR A 281 -11.07 -3.67 15.21
N SER A 282 -10.47 -4.31 14.20
CA SER A 282 -9.16 -3.93 13.67
C SER A 282 -9.22 -2.82 12.62
N TYR A 283 -10.37 -2.60 11.98
CA TYR A 283 -10.56 -1.53 10.99
C TYR A 283 -11.19 -0.28 11.60
N ASP A 284 -11.99 -0.43 12.67
CA ASP A 284 -12.58 0.70 13.41
C ASP A 284 -11.53 1.57 14.13
N TYR A 285 -10.25 1.17 14.13
CA TYR A 285 -9.16 2.01 14.62
C TYR A 285 -8.69 3.07 13.59
N TYR A 286 -9.21 3.03 12.35
CA TYR A 286 -8.86 3.99 11.29
C TYR A 286 -10.03 4.82 10.76
N ASP A 287 -11.24 4.61 11.28
CA ASP A 287 -12.38 5.48 10.96
C ASP A 287 -12.61 6.43 12.13
N SER A 288 -11.90 7.57 12.13
CA SER A 288 -12.26 8.68 13.00
C SER A 288 -13.64 9.18 12.57
N GLN A 289 -14.67 8.68 13.24
CA GLN A 289 -16.03 9.20 13.16
C GLN A 289 -16.01 10.72 13.28
N ASP A 290 -16.49 11.39 12.24
CA ASP A 290 -16.89 12.79 12.28
C ASP A 290 -18.16 12.89 13.15
N PRO A 291 -18.14 13.57 14.32
CA PRO A 291 -19.25 13.56 15.26
C PRO A 291 -20.32 14.61 14.96
N THR A 292 -20.65 14.82 13.68
CA THR A 292 -21.80 15.65 13.29
C THR A 292 -22.52 15.09 12.07
N ASP A 293 -23.42 14.13 12.27
CA ASP A 293 -24.61 14.02 11.43
C ASP A 293 -25.75 13.31 12.20
N ASP A 294 -26.37 14.05 13.12
CA ASP A 294 -27.77 13.83 13.48
C ASP A 294 -28.64 14.24 12.28
N ALA A 295 -28.91 13.29 11.38
CA ALA A 295 -29.95 13.45 10.38
C ALA A 295 -30.75 12.16 10.21
N VAL A 296 -31.89 12.15 10.87
CA VAL A 296 -33.02 11.24 10.71
C VAL A 296 -33.33 11.04 9.21
N ILE A 297 -33.19 9.80 8.71
CA ILE A 297 -33.73 9.42 7.40
C ILE A 297 -34.99 8.58 7.65
N GLU A 298 -36.14 9.21 7.42
CA GLU A 298 -37.43 8.55 7.28
C GLU A 298 -37.39 7.51 6.15
N SER A 299 -38.03 6.39 6.42
CA SER A 299 -38.22 5.24 5.53
C SER A 299 -38.83 5.63 4.18
N VAL A 300 -38.11 5.32 3.08
CA VAL A 300 -38.68 5.29 1.73
C VAL A 300 -39.23 3.89 1.46
N ASP A 301 -40.57 3.80 1.49
CA ASP A 301 -41.34 2.61 1.11
C ASP A 301 -41.41 2.51 -0.44
N VAL A 302 -40.89 1.42 -1.01
CA VAL A 302 -41.03 1.10 -2.44
C VAL A 302 -41.71 -0.26 -2.58
N THR A 303 -43.02 -0.28 -2.36
CA THR A 303 -43.89 -1.36 -2.82
C THR A 303 -44.06 -1.30 -4.33
N THR A 304 -43.58 -2.34 -5.01
CA THR A 304 -43.79 -2.59 -6.43
C THR A 304 -45.28 -2.70 -6.77
N LYS A 305 -45.81 -1.71 -7.49
CA LYS A 305 -47.13 -1.78 -8.13
C LYS A 305 -47.06 -2.63 -9.41
N LYS A 306 -47.71 -3.79 -9.35
CA LYS A 306 -48.01 -4.68 -10.48
C LYS A 306 -49.09 -4.01 -11.35
N THR A 307 -48.79 -3.67 -12.60
CA THR A 307 -49.79 -3.22 -13.58
C THR A 307 -50.65 -4.39 -14.03
N ARG A 308 -51.95 -4.33 -13.70
CA ARG A 308 -53.03 -5.09 -14.34
C ARG A 308 -53.72 -4.13 -15.31
N GLY A 309 -53.86 -4.53 -16.57
CA GLY A 309 -54.52 -3.72 -17.60
C GLY A 309 -55.98 -3.41 -17.28
N SER A 310 -56.51 -2.33 -17.87
CA SER A 310 -57.94 -2.10 -17.97
C SER A 310 -58.35 -1.95 -19.43
N ARG A 311 -59.43 -2.67 -19.75
CA ARG A 311 -60.34 -2.40 -20.87
C ARG A 311 -61.02 -1.04 -20.70
N ALA A 312 -61.48 -0.57 -21.87
CA ALA A 312 -62.38 0.55 -22.17
C ALA A 312 -61.78 1.94 -22.01
#